data_AF-A0A2Z6SF54-F1
#
_entry.id   AF-A0A2Z6SF54-F1
#
_cell.length_a   1.000
_cell.length_b   1.000
_cell.length_c   1.000
_cell.angle_alpha   90.00
_cell.angle_beta   90.00
_cell.angle_gamma   90.00
#
_symmetry.space_group_name_H-M   'P 1'
#
loop_
_entity.id
_entity.type
_entity.pdbx_description
1 polymer ?
#
loop_
_entity_poly.entity_id
_entity_poly.type
_entity_poly.pdbx_seq_one_letter_code
_entity_poly.pdbx_strand_id
1 'polypeptide(L)'
;MMNWFISSSSDSGLNNIKFILDTKPFSSDSSPLTTIFQVYYSPLLQNPPLNLAILVAKDSKEIIDVPEERSDENKLESVKAKLRCAAYLWQAFTAEQMSRNGFGRRVFRLDEEWTEDTISNQNPGLRQTARIHIIRSSYTHLTHAWPRHLEEVASCFQDNVITDETRLSNDSRKSGTWWRCCNIGIDVFLCMIELCFTATHSPSGIMSRGFNHLNRTFTVKETNNPLPITPSDEEGALWYRSNVIRFRFHPCFRLPLKPPAKIEFKDVGASFWILNKILLIKSLAGIVLIEFYFKNKCYWLFRLF
;
A
#
# COMPACT_ATOMS: atom_id res chain seq x y z
N MET A 1 5.54 6.62 -30.54
CA MET A 1 5.29 6.11 -29.17
C MET A 1 6.43 6.64 -28.32
N MET A 2 6.15 7.53 -27.37
CA MET A 2 7.17 8.23 -26.60
C MET A 2 7.55 7.35 -25.40
N ASN A 3 8.64 6.59 -25.52
CA ASN A 3 9.13 5.75 -24.42
C ASN A 3 9.92 6.63 -23.45
N TRP A 4 9.26 7.09 -22.40
CA TRP A 4 9.90 7.80 -21.31
C TRP A 4 10.47 6.77 -20.33
N PHE A 5 11.79 6.65 -20.28
CA PHE A 5 12.48 5.81 -19.29
C PHE A 5 12.98 6.69 -18.15
N ILE A 6 12.50 6.45 -16.93
CA ILE A 6 13.14 6.96 -15.70
C ILE A 6 14.10 5.87 -15.25
N SER A 7 15.41 6.11 -15.36
CA SER A 7 16.45 5.07 -15.19
C SER A 7 16.99 4.92 -13.76
N SER A 8 16.38 5.50 -12.74
CA SER A 8 16.96 5.47 -11.38
C SER A 8 15.95 5.53 -10.25
N SER A 9 16.05 4.58 -9.31
CA SER A 9 15.69 4.76 -7.90
C SER A 9 16.51 5.92 -7.33
N SER A 10 15.84 6.94 -6.78
CA SER A 10 16.49 8.17 -6.31
C SER A 10 17.08 7.97 -4.91
N ASP A 11 18.40 8.09 -4.78
CA ASP A 11 19.09 8.06 -3.50
C ASP A 11 19.00 9.42 -2.79
N SER A 12 19.18 9.45 -1.47
CA SER A 12 19.25 10.73 -0.75
C SER A 12 20.37 11.60 -1.30
N GLY A 13 20.08 12.86 -1.60
CA GLY A 13 21.02 13.81 -2.21
C GLY A 13 20.70 14.15 -3.66
N LEU A 14 21.72 14.51 -4.44
CA LEU A 14 21.57 14.95 -5.83
C LEU A 14 21.41 13.76 -6.78
N ASN A 15 20.30 13.75 -7.51
CA ASN A 15 19.97 12.74 -8.52
C ASN A 15 19.87 13.39 -9.90
N ASN A 16 20.34 12.68 -10.93
CA ASN A 16 20.23 13.13 -12.32
C ASN A 16 19.16 12.30 -13.04
N ILE A 17 18.02 12.90 -13.34
CA ILE A 17 16.96 12.26 -14.13
C ILE A 17 17.23 12.55 -15.61
N LYS A 18 17.59 11.51 -16.36
CA LYS A 18 17.90 11.60 -17.79
C LYS A 18 16.66 11.28 -18.61
N PHE A 19 16.18 12.25 -19.39
CA PHE A 19 15.15 12.07 -20.40
C PHE A 19 15.79 11.86 -21.75
N ILE A 20 15.44 10.77 -22.43
CA ILE A 20 15.92 10.44 -23.77
C ILE A 20 14.71 10.34 -24.69
N LEU A 21 14.63 11.22 -25.68
CA LEU A 21 13.64 11.14 -26.75
C LEU A 21 14.27 10.40 -27.93
N ASP A 22 13.71 9.22 -28.25
CA ASP A 22 14.04 8.53 -29.48
C ASP A 22 13.43 9.27 -30.67
N THR A 23 14.29 9.84 -31.50
CA THR A 23 13.92 10.63 -32.67
C THR A 23 13.85 9.80 -33.95
N LYS A 24 14.30 8.53 -33.93
CA LYS A 24 14.25 7.63 -35.09
C LYS A 24 12.85 7.50 -35.72
N PRO A 25 11.74 7.48 -34.96
CA PRO A 25 10.40 7.45 -35.55
C PRO A 25 10.02 8.70 -36.34
N PHE A 26 10.74 9.81 -36.15
CA PHE A 26 10.48 11.11 -36.80
C PHE A 26 11.50 11.43 -37.90
N SER A 27 12.74 10.96 -37.76
CA SER A 27 13.79 11.10 -38.76
C SER A 27 14.83 9.98 -38.60
N SER A 28 15.06 9.20 -39.66
CA SER A 28 15.94 8.02 -39.65
C SER A 28 17.38 8.33 -39.29
N ASP A 29 17.84 9.56 -39.57
CA ASP A 29 19.25 9.98 -39.41
C ASP A 29 19.47 10.82 -38.14
N SER A 30 18.43 10.99 -37.32
CA SER A 30 18.49 11.86 -36.14
C SER A 30 19.01 11.11 -34.90
N SER A 31 19.99 11.71 -34.23
CA SER A 31 20.46 11.26 -32.92
C SER A 31 19.42 11.53 -31.82
N PRO A 32 19.27 10.64 -30.82
CA PRO A 32 18.30 10.81 -29.75
C PRO A 32 18.59 12.10 -28.96
N LEU A 33 17.53 12.87 -28.70
CA LEU A 33 17.64 14.09 -27.89
C LEU A 33 17.68 13.70 -26.41
N THR A 34 18.68 14.22 -25.69
CA THR A 34 18.87 13.95 -24.27
C THR A 34 18.75 15.24 -23.46
N THR A 35 17.99 15.20 -22.38
CA THR A 35 17.93 16.27 -21.36
C THR A 35 18.15 15.67 -19.99
N ILE A 36 18.85 16.37 -19.11
CA ILE A 36 19.10 15.94 -17.74
C ILE A 36 18.45 16.95 -16.80
N PHE A 37 17.62 16.46 -15.88
CA PHE A 37 17.01 17.25 -14.82
C PHE A 37 17.61 16.83 -13.48
N GLN A 38 18.17 17.78 -12.73
CA GLN A 38 18.77 17.51 -11.44
C GLN A 38 17.71 17.65 -10.33
N VAL A 39 17.56 16.60 -9.52
CA VAL A 39 16.62 16.55 -8.40
C VAL A 39 17.38 16.28 -7.13
N TYR A 40 17.23 17.17 -6.16
CA TYR A 40 17.73 16.92 -4.81
C TYR A 40 16.65 16.24 -3.99
N TYR A 41 16.87 14.99 -3.58
CA TYR A 41 15.98 14.24 -2.72
C TYR A 41 16.45 14.33 -1.26
N SER A 42 15.56 14.74 -0.36
CA SER A 42 15.80 14.74 1.08
C SER A 42 14.73 13.88 1.76
N PRO A 43 15.11 12.77 2.43
CA PRO A 43 14.15 11.91 3.11
C PRO A 43 13.53 12.59 4.33
N LEU A 44 12.25 12.30 4.59
CA LEU A 44 11.50 12.82 5.75
C LEU A 44 11.75 11.97 7.02
N LEU A 45 12.98 11.98 7.52
CA LEU A 45 13.42 11.19 8.68
C LEU A 45 12.71 11.55 9.99
N GLN A 46 12.07 12.71 10.06
CA GLN A 46 11.29 13.16 11.22
C GLN A 46 9.94 12.43 11.38
N ASN A 47 9.48 11.71 10.36
CA ASN A 47 8.24 10.95 10.42
C ASN A 47 8.54 9.50 10.85
N PRO A 48 7.69 8.89 11.69
CA PRO A 48 7.84 7.48 12.03
C PRO A 48 7.82 6.60 10.77
N PRO A 49 8.77 5.66 10.61
CA PRO A 49 8.80 4.77 9.47
C PRO A 49 7.82 3.60 9.64
N LEU A 50 7.33 3.07 8.52
CA LEU A 50 6.68 1.77 8.43
C LEU A 50 7.76 0.68 8.30
N ASN A 51 7.72 -0.32 9.19
CA ASN A 51 8.61 -1.48 9.14
C ASN A 51 7.93 -2.62 8.39
N LEU A 52 8.63 -3.22 7.42
CA LEU A 52 8.14 -4.39 6.70
C LEU A 52 8.66 -5.65 7.38
N ALA A 53 7.79 -6.62 7.62
CA ALA A 53 8.19 -7.90 8.21
C ALA A 53 7.58 -9.08 7.45
N ILE A 54 8.35 -10.16 7.33
CA ILE A 54 7.88 -11.47 6.88
C ILE A 54 7.97 -12.42 8.07
N LEU A 55 6.84 -13.03 8.41
CA LEU A 55 6.77 -14.06 9.44
C LEU A 55 7.12 -15.40 8.81
N VAL A 56 8.13 -16.07 9.37
CA VAL A 56 8.61 -17.37 8.89
C VAL A 56 8.37 -18.41 9.98
N ALA A 57 7.79 -19.55 9.64
CA ALA A 57 7.62 -20.63 10.62
C ALA A 57 9.00 -21.10 11.13
N LYS A 58 9.10 -21.46 12.41
CA LYS A 58 10.36 -21.85 13.05
C LYS A 58 11.12 -22.94 12.26
N ASP A 59 10.41 -23.90 11.71
CA ASP A 59 10.91 -25.06 10.95
C ASP A 59 10.90 -24.85 9.42
N SER A 60 10.53 -23.65 8.94
CA SER A 60 10.50 -23.35 7.51
C SER A 60 11.90 -23.36 6.90
N LYS A 61 11.97 -23.95 5.70
CA LYS A 61 13.13 -23.93 4.79
C LYS A 61 13.25 -22.62 4.00
N GLU A 62 12.37 -21.64 4.25
CA GLU A 62 12.38 -20.33 3.58
C GLU A 62 12.19 -20.40 2.06
N ILE A 63 11.40 -21.39 1.63
CA ILE A 63 10.97 -21.57 0.25
C ILE A 63 9.46 -21.33 0.22
N ILE A 64 9.00 -20.54 -0.73
CA ILE A 64 7.58 -20.46 -1.07
C ILE A 64 7.32 -21.39 -2.23
N ASP A 65 6.16 -22.01 -2.25
CA ASP A 65 5.81 -22.78 -3.42
C ASP A 65 5.60 -21.77 -4.61
N VAL A 66 5.89 -22.14 -5.86
CA VAL A 66 5.66 -21.32 -7.07
C VAL A 66 5.25 -22.21 -8.26
N PRO A 67 4.55 -21.73 -9.32
CA PRO A 67 4.31 -22.46 -10.56
C PRO A 67 5.63 -22.85 -11.21
N GLU A 68 5.62 -23.92 -12.01
CA GLU A 68 6.84 -24.45 -12.64
C GLU A 68 7.55 -23.40 -13.50
N GLU A 69 6.77 -22.53 -14.16
CA GLU A 69 7.25 -21.46 -15.03
C GLU A 69 8.00 -20.35 -14.28
N ARG A 70 7.89 -20.29 -12.94
CA ARG A 70 8.55 -19.30 -12.08
C ARG A 70 9.33 -19.96 -10.95
N SER A 71 9.83 -21.16 -11.19
CA SER A 71 10.59 -21.97 -10.21
C SER A 71 11.81 -21.24 -9.61
N ASP A 72 12.37 -20.25 -10.30
CA ASP A 72 13.45 -19.38 -9.82
C ASP A 72 13.01 -18.35 -8.76
N GLU A 73 11.72 -18.05 -8.68
CA GLU A 73 11.14 -17.09 -7.73
C GLU A 73 10.80 -17.68 -6.35
N ASN A 74 11.13 -18.95 -6.10
CA ASN A 74 10.72 -19.69 -4.90
C ASN A 74 11.49 -19.31 -3.62
N LYS A 75 12.59 -18.56 -3.75
CA LYS A 75 13.48 -18.23 -2.63
C LYS A 75 12.98 -17.02 -1.85
N LEU A 76 13.31 -16.97 -0.56
CA LEU A 76 13.02 -15.82 0.30
C LEU A 76 13.47 -14.47 -0.26
N GLU A 77 14.60 -14.42 -0.99
CA GLU A 77 15.08 -13.18 -1.60
C GLU A 77 14.13 -12.63 -2.67
N SER A 78 13.48 -13.51 -3.46
CA SER A 78 12.42 -13.11 -4.39
C SER A 78 11.21 -12.55 -3.65
N VAL A 79 10.82 -13.19 -2.54
CA VAL A 79 9.71 -12.71 -1.68
C VAL A 79 10.03 -11.33 -1.08
N LYS A 80 11.27 -11.13 -0.62
CA LYS A 80 11.74 -9.82 -0.14
C LYS A 80 11.65 -8.76 -1.24
N ALA A 81 12.15 -9.06 -2.44
CA ALA A 81 12.09 -8.16 -3.58
C ALA A 81 10.64 -7.79 -3.94
N LYS A 82 9.72 -8.77 -3.98
CA LYS A 82 8.29 -8.57 -4.23
C LYS A 82 7.63 -7.69 -3.18
N LEU A 83 7.88 -7.95 -1.89
CA LEU A 83 7.31 -7.15 -0.80
C LEU A 83 7.83 -5.71 -0.81
N ARG A 84 9.12 -5.49 -1.10
CA ARG A 84 9.68 -4.14 -1.29
C ARG A 84 8.98 -3.41 -2.43
N CYS A 85 8.87 -4.04 -3.60
CA CYS A 85 8.22 -3.45 -4.77
C CYS A 85 6.77 -3.07 -4.46
N ALA A 86 6.01 -3.98 -3.83
CA ALA A 86 4.65 -3.71 -3.37
C ALA A 86 4.58 -2.51 -2.41
N ALA A 87 5.50 -2.41 -1.46
CA ALA A 87 5.55 -1.31 -0.51
C ALA A 87 5.78 0.06 -1.20
N TYR A 88 6.66 0.12 -2.20
CA TYR A 88 6.85 1.33 -3.00
C TYR A 88 5.64 1.67 -3.88
N LEU A 89 4.93 0.66 -4.40
CA LEU A 89 3.65 0.87 -5.10
C LEU A 89 2.58 1.44 -4.14
N TRP A 90 2.49 0.93 -2.91
CA TRP A 90 1.59 1.50 -1.89
C TRP A 90 1.92 2.97 -1.61
N GLN A 91 3.22 3.31 -1.57
CA GLN A 91 3.64 4.69 -1.42
C GLN A 91 3.17 5.57 -2.58
N ALA A 92 3.41 5.13 -3.82
CA ALA A 92 3.03 5.87 -5.02
C ALA A 92 1.51 6.06 -5.12
N PHE A 93 0.73 4.98 -4.93
CA PHE A 93 -0.72 5.01 -4.90
C PHE A 93 -1.23 5.99 -3.86
N THR A 94 -0.72 5.90 -2.63
CA THR A 94 -1.21 6.74 -1.54
C THR A 94 -0.85 8.21 -1.75
N ALA A 95 0.37 8.51 -2.19
CA ALA A 95 0.77 9.88 -2.52
C ALA A 95 -0.14 10.51 -3.59
N GLU A 96 -0.49 9.74 -4.62
CA GLU A 96 -1.37 10.19 -5.69
C GLU A 96 -2.81 10.42 -5.20
N GLN A 97 -3.38 9.46 -4.47
CA GLN A 97 -4.73 9.58 -3.89
C GLN A 97 -4.84 10.75 -2.90
N MET A 98 -3.82 11.00 -2.08
CA MET A 98 -3.77 12.16 -1.18
C MET A 98 -3.71 13.48 -1.98
N SER A 99 -2.96 13.50 -3.09
CA SER A 99 -2.85 14.66 -3.97
C SER A 99 -4.19 14.99 -4.66
N ARG A 100 -4.86 13.98 -5.22
CA ARG A 100 -6.18 14.13 -5.89
C ARG A 100 -7.27 14.63 -4.94
N ASN A 101 -7.15 14.31 -3.65
CA ASN A 101 -8.05 14.82 -2.60
C ASN A 101 -7.64 16.19 -2.03
N GLY A 102 -6.67 16.88 -2.64
CA GLY A 102 -6.26 18.24 -2.26
C GLY A 102 -5.39 18.33 -1.01
N PHE A 103 -4.80 17.21 -0.56
CA PHE A 103 -3.96 17.18 0.64
C PHE A 103 -2.46 17.16 0.35
N GLY A 104 -2.09 17.27 -0.93
CA GLY A 104 -0.72 17.18 -1.42
C GLY A 104 -0.22 15.73 -1.45
N ARG A 105 0.99 15.52 -2.00
CA ARG A 105 1.62 14.20 -2.11
C ARG A 105 2.15 13.72 -0.75
N ARG A 106 1.24 13.23 0.09
CA ARG A 106 1.51 12.68 1.43
C ARG A 106 1.62 11.18 1.39
N VAL A 107 2.61 10.63 2.07
CA VAL A 107 2.83 9.19 2.14
C VAL A 107 3.63 8.84 3.40
N PHE A 108 3.47 7.62 3.89
CA PHE A 108 4.32 7.07 4.93
C PHE A 108 5.75 6.82 4.40
N ARG A 109 6.75 6.98 5.26
CA ARG A 109 8.13 6.56 4.98
C ARG A 109 8.28 5.05 5.26
N LEU A 110 9.12 4.36 4.49
CA LEU A 110 9.59 3.01 4.81
C LEU A 110 10.88 3.08 5.64
N ASP A 111 11.11 2.13 6.53
CA ASP A 111 12.42 1.95 7.13
C ASP A 111 13.38 1.43 6.05
N GLU A 112 14.44 2.17 5.77
CA GLU A 112 15.37 1.90 4.66
C GLU A 112 16.78 1.70 5.22
N GLU A 113 17.52 0.80 4.59
CA GLU A 113 18.92 0.50 4.89
C GLU A 113 19.76 0.53 3.62
N TRP A 114 21.08 0.71 3.77
CA TRP A 114 22.00 0.65 2.64
C TRP A 114 22.28 -0.81 2.27
N THR A 115 21.64 -1.30 1.21
CA THR A 115 21.71 -2.70 0.78
C THR A 115 21.51 -2.81 -0.73
N GLU A 116 21.64 -4.01 -1.28
CA GLU A 116 21.45 -4.27 -2.70
C GLU A 116 20.03 -3.89 -3.13
N ASP A 117 19.93 -3.04 -4.16
CA ASP A 117 18.66 -2.62 -4.73
C ASP A 117 17.98 -3.80 -5.43
N THR A 118 16.72 -4.04 -5.07
CA THR A 118 15.89 -5.08 -5.68
C THR A 118 14.75 -4.50 -6.52
N ILE A 119 14.71 -3.18 -6.72
CA ILE A 119 13.66 -2.49 -7.47
C ILE A 119 13.95 -2.41 -8.96
N SER A 120 15.22 -2.27 -9.35
CA SER A 120 15.61 -2.18 -10.77
C SER A 120 16.65 -3.22 -11.16
N ASN A 121 16.33 -4.00 -12.19
CA ASN A 121 17.29 -4.93 -12.82
C ASN A 121 18.26 -4.23 -13.79
N GLN A 122 18.09 -2.94 -14.06
CA GLN A 122 18.91 -2.21 -15.05
C GLN A 122 20.25 -1.73 -14.49
N ASN A 123 20.26 -1.38 -13.20
CA ASN A 123 21.42 -0.78 -12.54
C ASN A 123 21.63 -1.45 -11.17
N PRO A 124 22.15 -2.69 -11.15
CA PRO A 124 22.43 -3.38 -9.90
C PRO A 124 23.46 -2.59 -9.10
N GLY A 125 23.23 -2.47 -7.79
CA GLY A 125 24.11 -1.73 -6.90
C GLY A 125 23.49 -1.54 -5.51
N LEU A 126 24.30 -1.03 -4.59
CA LEU A 126 23.85 -0.67 -3.24
C LEU A 126 23.10 0.66 -3.27
N ARG A 127 21.95 0.72 -2.60
CA ARG A 127 21.09 1.90 -2.48
C ARG A 127 20.37 1.95 -1.14
N GLN A 128 19.74 3.08 -0.84
CA GLN A 128 18.75 3.14 0.24
C GLN A 128 17.51 2.34 -0.17
N THR A 129 17.34 1.17 0.44
CA THR A 129 16.30 0.21 0.07
C THR A 129 15.51 -0.22 1.31
N ALA A 130 14.20 -0.39 1.16
CA ALA A 130 13.32 -0.76 2.27
C ALA A 130 13.78 -2.06 2.97
N ARG A 131 13.99 -1.98 4.28
CA ARG A 131 14.41 -3.09 5.13
C ARG A 131 13.24 -4.04 5.36
N ILE A 132 13.52 -5.34 5.24
CA ILE A 132 12.56 -6.40 5.55
C ILE A 132 13.07 -7.20 6.74
N HIS A 133 12.29 -7.19 7.81
CA HIS A 133 12.53 -7.98 9.01
C HIS A 133 12.03 -9.41 8.82
N ILE A 134 12.88 -10.39 9.05
CA ILE A 134 12.47 -11.79 9.10
C ILE A 134 12.23 -12.15 10.55
N ILE A 135 11.00 -12.49 10.91
CA ILE A 135 10.62 -12.86 12.28
C ILE A 135 10.24 -14.33 12.27
N ARG A 136 11.05 -15.17 12.90
CA ARG A 136 10.72 -16.58 13.08
C ARG A 136 9.71 -16.75 14.21
N SER A 137 8.57 -17.34 13.90
CA SER A 137 7.48 -17.59 14.84
C SER A 137 7.32 -19.08 15.13
N SER A 138 7.04 -19.41 16.38
CA SER A 138 6.60 -20.75 16.81
C SER A 138 5.11 -21.00 16.60
N TYR A 139 4.38 -20.02 16.05
CA TYR A 139 2.94 -20.08 15.80
C TYR A 139 2.63 -20.12 14.30
N THR A 140 1.67 -20.97 13.90
CA THR A 140 1.27 -21.21 12.51
C THR A 140 0.32 -20.10 12.01
N HIS A 141 0.60 -19.52 10.84
CA HIS A 141 -0.28 -18.55 10.16
C HIS A 141 -1.06 -19.20 8.99
N LEU A 142 -2.15 -18.57 8.56
CA LEU A 142 -3.03 -19.03 7.47
C LEU A 142 -2.42 -18.87 6.06
N THR A 143 -1.19 -18.35 5.96
CA THR A 143 -0.47 -18.11 4.70
C THR A 143 -0.21 -19.37 3.89
N HIS A 144 -0.23 -20.55 4.53
CA HIS A 144 -0.13 -21.84 3.84
C HIS A 144 -1.21 -22.01 2.75
N ALA A 145 -2.36 -21.35 2.87
CA ALA A 145 -3.45 -21.45 1.91
C ALA A 145 -3.49 -20.30 0.88
N TRP A 146 -2.53 -19.38 0.90
CA TRP A 146 -2.58 -18.17 0.07
C TRP A 146 -2.01 -18.43 -1.33
N PRO A 147 -2.52 -17.73 -2.35
CA PRO A 147 -1.97 -17.79 -3.69
C PRO A 147 -0.59 -17.17 -3.71
N ARG A 148 0.38 -17.89 -4.28
CA ARG A 148 1.79 -17.49 -4.35
C ARG A 148 2.02 -16.54 -5.53
N HIS A 149 1.16 -16.67 -6.54
CA HIS A 149 1.10 -15.84 -7.75
C HIS A 149 -0.36 -15.56 -8.14
N LEU A 150 -0.55 -14.61 -9.05
CA LEU A 150 -1.87 -14.16 -9.50
C LEU A 150 -2.69 -15.31 -10.11
N GLU A 151 -2.01 -16.27 -10.74
CA GLU A 151 -2.56 -17.42 -11.43
C GLU A 151 -3.22 -18.43 -10.45
N GLU A 152 -2.73 -18.50 -9.22
CA GLU A 152 -3.24 -19.39 -8.17
C GLU A 152 -4.41 -18.80 -7.39
N VAL A 153 -4.74 -17.53 -7.63
CA VAL A 153 -5.79 -16.85 -6.90
C VAL A 153 -7.10 -17.62 -7.02
N ALA A 154 -7.46 -18.04 -8.24
CA ALA A 154 -8.67 -18.81 -8.48
C ALA A 154 -8.62 -20.19 -7.80
N SER A 155 -7.50 -20.91 -7.89
CA SER A 155 -7.37 -22.24 -7.31
C SER A 155 -7.36 -22.20 -5.78
N CYS A 156 -6.59 -21.30 -5.16
CA CYS A 156 -6.58 -21.13 -3.71
C CYS A 156 -7.94 -20.69 -3.15
N PHE A 157 -8.73 -19.91 -3.90
CA PHE A 157 -10.09 -19.56 -3.49
C PHE A 157 -11.14 -20.65 -3.77
N GLN A 158 -10.79 -21.71 -4.50
CA GLN A 158 -11.69 -22.82 -4.81
C GLN A 158 -11.25 -24.15 -4.19
N ASP A 159 -10.12 -24.19 -3.49
CA ASP A 159 -9.58 -25.42 -2.90
C ASP A 159 -10.42 -25.88 -1.69
N ASN A 160 -11.24 -26.92 -1.90
CA ASN A 160 -12.14 -27.44 -0.86
C ASN A 160 -11.47 -28.39 0.14
N VAL A 161 -10.18 -28.70 -0.04
CA VAL A 161 -9.48 -29.69 0.80
C VAL A 161 -9.70 -29.34 2.27
N ILE A 162 -9.97 -30.36 3.08
CA ILE A 162 -10.17 -30.21 4.52
C ILE A 162 -8.79 -30.06 5.17
N THR A 163 -8.63 -29.05 6.03
CA THR A 163 -7.36 -28.80 6.72
C THR A 163 -7.16 -29.79 7.86
N ASP A 164 -5.94 -30.27 8.04
CA ASP A 164 -5.57 -31.11 9.18
C ASP A 164 -5.51 -30.28 10.47
N GLU A 165 -6.56 -30.39 11.29
CA GLU A 165 -6.68 -29.65 12.56
C GLU A 165 -5.65 -30.06 13.62
N THR A 166 -4.94 -31.19 13.42
CA THR A 166 -3.84 -31.58 14.33
C THR A 166 -2.57 -30.74 14.09
N ARG A 167 -2.48 -30.09 12.92
CA ARG A 167 -1.30 -29.30 12.49
C ARG A 167 -1.64 -27.84 12.24
N LEU A 168 -2.88 -27.54 11.88
CA LEU A 168 -3.37 -26.22 11.49
C LEU A 168 -4.47 -25.75 12.45
N SER A 169 -4.41 -24.47 12.87
CA SER A 169 -5.45 -23.89 13.69
C SER A 169 -6.74 -23.68 12.89
N ASN A 170 -7.86 -24.21 13.39
CA ASN A 170 -9.19 -23.99 12.81
C ASN A 170 -9.88 -22.81 13.50
N ASP A 171 -9.57 -21.60 13.04
CA ASP A 171 -10.01 -20.32 13.60
C ASP A 171 -11.51 -20.31 13.92
N SER A 172 -11.86 -20.50 15.20
CA SER A 172 -13.25 -20.60 15.67
C SER A 172 -14.13 -21.58 14.88
N ARG A 173 -13.56 -22.69 14.39
CA ARG A 173 -14.20 -23.68 13.50
C ARG A 173 -14.60 -23.15 12.12
N LYS A 174 -14.03 -22.01 11.69
CA LYS A 174 -14.35 -21.35 10.42
C LYS A 174 -13.31 -21.54 9.33
N SER A 175 -12.07 -21.90 9.63
CA SER A 175 -11.00 -22.04 8.63
C SER A 175 -10.75 -23.48 8.18
N GLY A 176 -11.59 -24.46 8.56
CA GLY A 176 -11.40 -25.90 8.35
C GLY A 176 -11.25 -26.43 6.90
N THR A 177 -11.15 -25.55 5.90
CA THR A 177 -10.87 -25.90 4.50
C THR A 177 -9.92 -24.88 3.88
N TRP A 178 -9.10 -25.31 2.92
CA TRP A 178 -8.03 -24.49 2.33
C TRP A 178 -8.53 -23.14 1.78
N TRP A 179 -9.62 -23.11 1.02
CA TRP A 179 -10.19 -21.85 0.54
C TRP A 179 -10.66 -20.90 1.66
N ARG A 180 -11.06 -21.44 2.82
CA ARG A 180 -11.46 -20.63 3.98
C ARG A 180 -10.24 -20.07 4.69
N CYS A 181 -9.17 -20.86 4.84
CA CYS A 181 -7.87 -20.36 5.31
C CYS A 181 -7.35 -19.21 4.43
N CYS A 182 -7.44 -19.36 3.10
CA CYS A 182 -7.03 -18.35 2.14
C CYS A 182 -7.80 -17.03 2.35
N ASN A 183 -9.14 -17.11 2.36
CA ASN A 183 -10.00 -15.95 2.55
C ASN A 183 -9.77 -15.25 3.91
N ILE A 184 -9.79 -16.01 5.01
CA ILE A 184 -9.67 -15.46 6.36
C ILE A 184 -8.28 -14.87 6.57
N GLY A 185 -7.23 -15.55 6.11
CA GLY A 185 -5.86 -15.08 6.29
C GLY A 185 -5.59 -13.75 5.60
N ILE A 186 -5.93 -13.64 4.31
CA ILE A 186 -5.69 -12.42 3.52
C ILE A 186 -6.46 -11.24 4.12
N ASP A 187 -7.74 -11.47 4.48
CA ASP A 187 -8.62 -10.46 5.05
C ASP A 187 -8.09 -9.94 6.40
N VAL A 188 -7.70 -10.82 7.32
CA VAL A 188 -7.17 -10.44 8.63
C VAL A 188 -5.89 -9.60 8.50
N PHE A 189 -4.97 -9.97 7.60
CA PHE A 189 -3.74 -9.20 7.40
C PHE A 189 -3.98 -7.82 6.82
N LEU A 190 -4.88 -7.70 5.85
CA LEU A 190 -5.26 -6.42 5.27
C LEU A 190 -5.93 -5.51 6.32
N CYS A 191 -6.85 -6.06 7.11
CA CYS A 191 -7.49 -5.35 8.22
C CYS A 191 -6.49 -4.86 9.28
N MET A 192 -5.48 -5.66 9.61
CA MET A 192 -4.47 -5.29 10.61
C MET A 192 -3.58 -4.14 10.14
N ILE A 193 -3.17 -4.15 8.86
CA ILE A 193 -2.40 -3.06 8.27
C ILE A 193 -3.18 -1.74 8.34
N GLU A 194 -4.49 -1.79 8.12
CA GLU A 194 -5.35 -0.61 8.08
C GLU A 194 -5.74 -0.11 9.48
N LEU A 195 -5.93 -1.01 10.45
CA LEU A 195 -6.05 -0.68 11.88
C LEU A 195 -4.80 0.01 12.43
N CYS A 196 -3.61 -0.41 12.01
CA CYS A 196 -2.34 0.23 12.39
C CYS A 196 -2.28 1.71 11.96
N PHE A 197 -3.05 2.11 10.95
CA PHE A 197 -3.14 3.49 10.47
C PHE A 197 -4.45 4.20 10.86
N THR A 198 -5.15 3.71 11.88
CA THR A 198 -6.41 4.26 12.42
C THR A 198 -7.58 4.25 11.43
N ALA A 199 -7.47 3.51 10.32
CA ALA A 199 -8.53 3.35 9.34
C ALA A 199 -9.56 2.31 9.81
N THR A 200 -10.80 2.49 9.36
CA THR A 200 -11.90 1.55 9.62
C THR A 200 -12.46 1.06 8.29
N HIS A 201 -13.07 -0.13 8.30
CA HIS A 201 -13.78 -0.65 7.13
C HIS A 201 -14.69 0.41 6.52
N SER A 202 -14.56 0.59 5.20
CA SER A 202 -15.26 1.64 4.47
C SER A 202 -16.32 1.03 3.54
N PRO A 203 -17.43 1.74 3.27
CA PRO A 203 -18.47 1.26 2.34
C PRO A 203 -18.00 1.03 0.90
N SER A 204 -16.87 1.64 0.48
CA SER A 204 -16.31 1.54 -0.87
C SER A 204 -14.81 1.89 -0.87
N GLY A 205 -14.12 1.72 -2.01
CA GLY A 205 -12.69 1.98 -2.16
C GLY A 205 -11.83 0.75 -1.84
N ILE A 206 -10.51 0.95 -1.70
CA ILE A 206 -9.54 -0.12 -1.39
C ILE A 206 -9.90 -0.87 -0.11
N MET A 207 -10.45 -0.17 0.87
CA MET A 207 -10.93 -0.67 2.18
C MET A 207 -12.25 -1.47 2.12
N SER A 208 -12.59 -1.94 0.91
CA SER A 208 -13.75 -2.73 0.53
C SER A 208 -13.32 -3.61 -0.66
N ARG A 209 -14.12 -3.76 -1.72
CA ARG A 209 -13.75 -4.54 -2.92
C ARG A 209 -12.99 -3.75 -3.99
N GLY A 210 -12.43 -2.59 -3.66
CA GLY A 210 -11.78 -1.71 -4.62
C GLY A 210 -10.42 -2.20 -5.12
N PHE A 211 -9.76 -3.10 -4.38
CA PHE A 211 -8.47 -3.68 -4.76
C PHE A 211 -8.50 -4.43 -6.10
N ASN A 212 -9.68 -4.88 -6.56
CA ASN A 212 -9.87 -5.49 -7.87
C ASN A 212 -9.49 -4.58 -9.04
N HIS A 213 -9.45 -3.26 -8.81
CA HIS A 213 -9.18 -2.26 -9.84
C HIS A 213 -7.85 -1.54 -9.62
N LEU A 214 -7.01 -1.96 -8.66
CA LEU A 214 -5.79 -1.24 -8.29
C LEU A 214 -4.84 -1.01 -9.48
N ASN A 215 -4.80 -1.95 -10.42
CA ASN A 215 -4.06 -1.86 -11.68
C ASN A 215 -4.39 -0.59 -12.47
N ARG A 216 -5.65 -0.14 -12.44
CA ARG A 216 -6.15 0.99 -13.23
C ARG A 216 -5.48 2.32 -12.87
N THR A 217 -4.96 2.46 -11.65
CA THR A 217 -4.19 3.65 -11.24
C THR A 217 -2.76 3.66 -11.81
N PHE A 218 -2.21 2.48 -12.12
CA PHE A 218 -0.81 2.34 -12.55
C PHE A 218 -0.64 2.10 -14.05
N THR A 219 -1.71 1.75 -14.76
CA THR A 219 -1.65 1.44 -16.18
C THR A 219 -2.57 2.36 -16.99
N VAL A 220 -2.12 2.72 -18.19
CA VAL A 220 -2.95 3.52 -19.13
C VAL A 220 -4.14 2.71 -19.65
N LYS A 221 -4.08 1.39 -19.56
CA LYS A 221 -5.07 0.47 -20.10
C LYS A 221 -5.15 -0.78 -19.23
N GLU A 222 -6.35 -1.33 -19.07
CA GLU A 222 -6.58 -2.60 -18.41
C GLU A 222 -6.57 -3.75 -19.42
N THR A 223 -6.21 -4.94 -18.96
CA THR A 223 -6.22 -6.16 -19.75
C THR A 223 -7.60 -6.35 -20.40
N ASN A 224 -7.61 -6.67 -21.70
CA ASN A 224 -8.84 -6.86 -22.49
C ASN A 224 -9.74 -5.62 -22.66
N ASN A 225 -9.36 -4.45 -22.14
CA ASN A 225 -10.06 -3.20 -22.41
C ASN A 225 -9.32 -2.43 -23.51
N PRO A 226 -9.87 -2.24 -24.72
CA PRO A 226 -9.16 -1.53 -25.78
C PRO A 226 -8.91 -0.05 -25.49
N LEU A 227 -9.68 0.56 -24.59
CA LEU A 227 -9.69 1.99 -24.32
C LEU A 227 -8.69 2.40 -23.24
N PRO A 228 -8.18 3.64 -23.29
CA PRO A 228 -7.39 4.19 -22.19
C PRO A 228 -8.28 4.41 -20.95
N ILE A 229 -7.69 4.21 -19.78
CA ILE A 229 -8.31 4.44 -18.47
C ILE A 229 -8.02 5.87 -18.05
N THR A 230 -9.06 6.62 -17.75
CA THR A 230 -8.94 7.91 -17.09
C THR A 230 -9.05 7.77 -15.58
N PRO A 231 -8.64 8.77 -14.78
CA PRO A 231 -8.84 8.73 -13.33
C PRO A 231 -10.30 8.51 -12.89
N SER A 232 -11.26 8.87 -13.74
CA SER A 232 -12.70 8.63 -13.49
C SER A 232 -13.10 7.16 -13.68
N ASP A 233 -12.31 6.38 -14.40
CA ASP A 233 -12.54 4.96 -14.71
C ASP A 233 -11.80 4.01 -13.75
N GLU A 234 -11.06 4.56 -12.76
CA GLU A 234 -10.33 3.79 -11.74
C GLU A 234 -11.26 3.09 -10.73
N GLU A 235 -12.57 3.39 -10.77
CA GLU A 235 -13.62 2.79 -9.94
C GLU A 235 -13.25 2.70 -8.45
N GLY A 236 -12.98 1.49 -7.96
CA GLY A 236 -12.71 1.21 -6.55
C GLY A 236 -11.26 1.43 -6.13
N ALA A 237 -10.35 1.73 -7.07
CA ALA A 237 -8.94 2.01 -6.79
C ALA A 237 -8.73 3.42 -6.22
N LEU A 238 -9.40 3.70 -5.11
CA LEU A 238 -9.31 4.96 -4.41
C LEU A 238 -9.28 4.77 -2.90
N TRP A 239 -8.66 5.72 -2.22
CA TRP A 239 -8.84 5.84 -0.78
C TRP A 239 -10.19 6.47 -0.49
N TYR A 240 -10.93 5.82 0.40
CA TYR A 240 -12.17 6.39 0.88
C TYR A 240 -11.93 7.73 1.58
N ARG A 241 -12.84 8.69 1.41
CA ARG A 241 -12.61 10.08 1.81
C ARG A 241 -12.26 10.22 3.30
N SER A 242 -12.91 9.46 4.19
CA SER A 242 -12.59 9.48 5.61
C SER A 242 -11.17 9.00 5.91
N ASN A 243 -10.67 8.00 5.17
CA ASN A 243 -9.30 7.51 5.32
C ASN A 243 -8.28 8.55 4.84
N VAL A 244 -8.55 9.24 3.73
CA VAL A 244 -7.70 10.34 3.25
C VAL A 244 -7.61 11.46 4.30
N ILE A 245 -8.70 11.76 5.00
CA ILE A 245 -8.72 12.72 6.11
C ILE A 245 -7.89 12.20 7.29
N ARG A 246 -8.05 10.93 7.68
CA ARG A 246 -7.25 10.30 8.75
C ARG A 246 -5.76 10.38 8.44
N PHE A 247 -5.36 9.99 7.22
CA PHE A 247 -3.98 10.07 6.76
C PHE A 247 -3.44 11.49 6.80
N ARG A 248 -4.22 12.53 6.45
CA ARG A 248 -3.76 13.93 6.51
C ARG A 248 -3.22 14.32 7.89
N PHE A 249 -3.79 13.78 8.96
CA PHE A 249 -3.44 14.10 10.35
C PHE A 249 -2.55 13.05 11.03
N HIS A 250 -2.31 11.91 10.37
CA HIS A 250 -1.46 10.85 10.91
C HIS A 250 0.04 11.24 10.84
N PRO A 251 0.84 11.01 11.89
CA PRO A 251 2.26 11.41 11.95
C PRO A 251 3.11 10.91 10.78
N CYS A 252 2.85 9.70 10.28
CA CYS A 252 3.60 9.12 9.16
C CYS A 252 3.42 9.87 7.83
N PHE A 253 2.33 10.63 7.66
CA PHE A 253 1.94 11.30 6.40
C PHE A 253 2.17 12.82 6.45
N ARG A 254 2.96 13.28 7.42
CA ARG A 254 3.23 14.70 7.63
C ARG A 254 4.18 15.24 6.56
N LEU A 255 3.84 16.40 5.99
CA LEU A 255 4.71 17.10 5.04
C LEU A 255 5.85 17.84 5.78
N PRO A 256 7.02 18.02 5.16
CA PRO A 256 8.19 18.64 5.80
C PRO A 256 7.93 20.04 6.37
N LEU A 257 7.14 20.86 5.66
CA LEU A 257 6.83 22.23 6.08
C LEU A 257 5.71 22.32 7.13
N LYS A 258 5.13 21.20 7.58
CA LYS A 258 4.08 21.20 8.60
C LYS A 258 4.66 20.83 9.97
N PRO A 259 4.57 21.71 10.97
CA PRO A 259 4.98 21.35 12.33
C PRO A 259 4.11 20.20 12.87
N PRO A 260 4.63 19.39 13.81
CA PRO A 260 3.80 18.42 14.52
C PRO A 260 2.64 19.16 15.21
N ALA A 261 1.46 18.53 15.22
CA ALA A 261 0.34 19.07 15.97
C ALA A 261 0.72 19.11 17.45
N LYS A 262 0.63 20.30 18.06
CA LYS A 262 0.81 20.48 19.52
C LYS A 262 -0.51 20.13 20.22
N ILE A 263 -0.92 18.87 20.13
CA ILE A 263 -2.11 18.38 20.85
C ILE A 263 -1.58 17.68 22.10
N GLU A 264 -1.89 18.22 23.26
CA GLU A 264 -1.61 17.53 24.52
C GLU A 264 -2.69 16.46 24.75
N PHE A 265 -2.31 15.31 25.32
CA PHE A 265 -3.25 14.22 25.61
C PHE A 265 -4.45 14.67 26.46
N LYS A 266 -4.27 15.68 27.31
CA LYS A 266 -5.34 16.27 28.14
C LYS A 266 -6.43 16.99 27.31
N ASP A 267 -6.10 17.43 26.10
CA ASP A 267 -7.01 18.14 25.19
C ASP A 267 -7.74 17.16 24.26
N VAL A 268 -7.40 15.87 24.32
CA VAL A 268 -8.01 14.80 23.51
C VAL A 268 -9.33 14.38 24.15
N GLY A 269 -10.43 14.77 23.50
CA GLY A 269 -11.79 14.43 23.91
C GLY A 269 -12.81 15.31 23.21
N ALA A 270 -14.08 14.88 23.22
CA ALA A 270 -15.19 15.66 22.70
C ALA A 270 -16.29 15.75 23.75
N SER A 271 -16.85 16.95 23.92
CA SER A 271 -18.04 17.20 24.71
C SER A 271 -19.25 17.26 23.78
N PHE A 272 -20.31 16.56 24.16
CA PHE A 272 -21.55 16.44 23.41
C PHE A 272 -22.68 17.10 24.19
N TRP A 273 -23.41 18.01 23.55
CA TRP A 273 -24.57 18.68 24.12
C TRP A 273 -25.76 18.51 23.19
N ILE A 274 -26.84 17.94 23.71
CA ILE A 274 -28.10 17.78 22.97
C ILE A 274 -28.99 18.97 23.33
N LEU A 275 -29.23 19.85 22.36
CA LEU A 275 -30.05 21.05 22.50
C LEU A 275 -31.25 20.91 21.57
N ASN A 276 -32.39 20.45 22.11
CA ASN A 276 -33.61 20.15 21.35
C ASN A 276 -33.33 19.24 20.14
N LYS A 277 -33.27 19.83 18.92
CA LYS A 277 -33.02 19.15 17.63
C LYS A 277 -31.59 19.35 17.10
N ILE A 278 -30.68 19.88 17.91
CA ILE A 278 -29.29 20.19 17.54
C ILE A 278 -28.33 19.40 18.43
N LEU A 279 -27.38 18.70 17.82
CA LEU A 279 -26.24 18.11 18.51
C LEU A 279 -25.04 19.06 18.39
N LEU A 280 -24.62 19.66 19.50
CA LEU A 280 -23.41 20.46 19.57
C LEU A 280 -22.24 19.60 20.04
N ILE A 281 -21.18 19.58 19.23
CA ILE A 281 -19.95 18.83 19.51
C ILE A 281 -18.80 19.83 19.60
N LYS A 282 -18.06 19.80 20.71
CA LYS A 282 -16.89 20.67 20.93
C LYS A 282 -15.69 19.81 21.33
N SER A 283 -14.53 20.09 20.76
CA SER A 283 -13.25 19.50 21.15
C SER A 283 -12.17 20.58 21.17
N LEU A 284 -11.35 20.61 22.22
CA LEU A 284 -10.23 21.55 22.34
C LEU A 284 -9.13 21.23 21.34
N ALA A 285 -8.91 19.95 21.02
CA ALA A 285 -8.00 19.49 19.97
C ALA A 285 -8.48 19.80 18.54
N GLY A 286 -9.71 20.31 18.38
CA GLY A 286 -10.36 20.49 17.08
C GLY A 286 -11.06 19.23 16.58
N ILE A 287 -12.02 19.40 15.66
CA ILE A 287 -12.79 18.30 15.07
C ILE A 287 -12.48 18.24 13.59
N VAL A 288 -11.91 17.12 13.14
CA VAL A 288 -11.48 16.93 11.74
C VAL A 288 -12.41 16.04 10.92
N LEU A 289 -13.17 15.17 11.58
CA LEU A 289 -14.08 14.21 10.97
C LEU A 289 -15.18 13.86 11.97
N ILE A 290 -16.42 13.81 11.50
CA ILE A 290 -17.56 13.29 12.27
C ILE A 290 -18.20 12.17 11.44
N GLU A 291 -18.25 10.97 12.01
CA GLU A 291 -18.87 9.78 11.43
C GLU A 291 -20.08 9.38 12.29
N PHE A 292 -21.23 9.18 11.65
CA PHE A 292 -22.47 8.74 12.26
C PHE A 292 -22.82 7.36 11.70
N TYR A 293 -23.03 6.41 12.59
CA TYR A 293 -23.40 5.04 12.22
C TYR A 293 -24.88 4.82 12.48
N PHE A 294 -25.64 4.48 11.44
CA PHE A 294 -27.05 4.11 11.56
C PHE A 294 -27.29 2.76 10.89
N LYS A 295 -27.75 1.76 11.66
CA LYS A 295 -28.00 0.40 11.18
C LYS A 295 -26.83 -0.19 10.37
N ASN A 296 -25.61 -0.10 10.89
CA ASN A 296 -24.35 -0.51 10.25
C ASN A 296 -23.99 0.22 8.93
N LYS A 297 -24.66 1.34 8.60
CA LYS A 297 -24.24 2.24 7.52
C LYS A 297 -23.58 3.49 8.11
N CYS A 298 -22.39 3.82 7.61
CA CYS A 298 -21.66 5.03 7.99
C CYS A 298 -22.11 6.20 7.12
N TYR A 299 -22.43 7.32 7.76
CA TYR A 299 -22.69 8.62 7.17
C TYR A 299 -21.68 9.61 7.75
N TRP A 300 -21.22 10.61 7.00
CA TRP A 300 -20.25 11.59 7.51
C TRP A 300 -20.69 13.02 7.22
N LEU A 301 -20.32 13.91 8.12
CA LEU A 301 -20.45 15.35 7.96
C LEU A 301 -19.07 15.99 8.00
N PHE A 302 -18.76 16.86 7.05
CA PHE A 302 -17.45 17.54 6.96
C PHE A 302 -17.61 19.04 7.21
N ARG A 303 -16.65 19.62 7.93
CA ARG A 303 -16.42 21.07 7.95
C ARG A 303 -14.98 21.33 7.52
N LEU A 304 -14.81 21.94 6.35
CA LEU A 304 -13.55 22.54 5.93
C LEU A 304 -13.35 23.78 6.83
N PHE A 305 -12.28 23.79 7.62
CA PHE A 305 -11.65 25.02 8.07
C PHE A 305 -10.43 25.26 7.18
#